data_AF-X0VYZ2-F1
#
_entry.id   AF-X0VYZ2-F1
#
_cell.length_a   1.000
_cell.length_b   1.000
_cell.length_c   1.000
_cell.angle_alpha   90.00
_cell.angle_beta   90.00
_cell.angle_gamma   90.00
#
_symmetry.space_group_name_H-M   'P 1'
#
loop_
_entity.id
_entity.type
_entity.pdbx_description
1 polymer ?
#
loop_
_entity_poly.entity_id
_entity_poly.type
_entity_poly.pdbx_seq_one_letter_code
_entity_poly.pdbx_strand_id
1 'polypeptide(L)'
;EIRSFVKTIDNVVWLEPDMPFPQVIQKYGYPAISKEQSQYISEYQNTKSDKLRDIRWNGNKYGRGKISEKWKYLVDLDFKISDKCCTVMKKRPAYKYEKATGLHPILGNMSSESSKRHQNYLLYGCNAFDAKRPTSKPISFWNDSDIYHYLGLYDVPYSKIYDMGYRRTGCMFCMFGIHMEEKPNRFQLMKQTHPKQYNYCMDKLGCKELLSSINVDY
;
A
#
# COMPACT_ATOMS: atom_id res chain seq x y z
N GLU A 1 1.27 12.24 13.41
CA GLU A 1 0.42 11.47 14.34
C GLU A 1 0.97 10.07 14.57
N ILE A 2 0.94 9.16 13.58
CA ILE A 2 1.43 7.77 13.76
C ILE A 2 2.88 7.75 14.25
N ARG A 3 3.78 8.53 13.62
CA ARG A 3 5.19 8.58 14.06
C ARG A 3 5.33 9.09 15.50
N SER A 4 4.53 10.08 15.88
CA SER A 4 4.54 10.63 17.24
C SER A 4 4.02 9.61 18.24
N PHE A 5 2.96 8.87 17.90
CA PHE A 5 2.43 7.78 18.72
C PHE A 5 3.45 6.64 18.89
N VAL A 6 4.07 6.17 17.80
CA VAL A 6 5.05 5.07 17.87
C VAL A 6 6.28 5.47 18.71
N LYS A 7 6.65 6.75 18.75
CA LYS A 7 7.73 7.24 19.62
C LYS A 7 7.43 7.16 21.12
N THR A 8 6.17 6.98 21.52
CA THR A 8 5.80 6.78 22.93
C THR A 8 5.83 5.31 23.34
N ILE A 9 6.17 4.40 22.43
CA ILE A 9 6.20 2.96 22.68
C ILE A 9 7.66 2.54 22.85
N ASP A 10 7.94 1.86 23.96
CA ASP A 10 9.27 1.33 24.24
C ASP A 10 9.63 0.16 23.31
N ASN A 11 10.93 -0.11 23.16
CA ASN A 11 11.46 -1.25 22.40
C ASN A 11 11.06 -1.26 20.91
N VAL A 12 10.94 -0.08 20.30
CA VAL A 12 10.68 0.05 18.86
C VAL A 12 11.97 0.27 18.06
N VAL A 13 12.25 -0.64 17.14
CA VAL A 13 13.30 -0.46 16.12
C VAL A 13 12.72 0.23 14.89
N TRP A 14 13.28 1.38 14.54
CA TRP A 14 12.89 2.14 13.34
C TRP A 14 13.68 1.67 12.13
N LEU A 15 13.00 1.03 11.19
CA LEU A 15 13.62 0.57 9.95
C LEU A 15 13.51 1.66 8.88
N GLU A 16 14.64 1.97 8.25
CA GLU A 16 14.72 2.98 7.20
C GLU A 16 15.00 2.34 5.83
N PRO A 17 14.37 2.83 4.76
CA PRO A 17 14.68 2.37 3.42
C PRO A 17 15.99 2.96 2.91
N ASP A 18 16.72 2.20 2.09
CA ASP A 18 17.98 2.66 1.48
C ASP A 18 17.81 3.82 0.48
N MET A 19 16.57 4.20 0.16
CA MET A 19 16.25 5.20 -0.85
C MET A 19 15.01 6.00 -0.43
N PRO A 20 15.06 7.34 -0.45
CA PRO A 20 13.92 8.17 -0.10
C PRO A 20 12.85 8.12 -1.18
N PHE A 21 11.58 8.33 -0.78
CA PHE A 21 10.42 8.18 -1.65
C PHE A 21 10.51 8.97 -2.98
N PRO A 22 10.96 10.24 -3.02
CA PRO A 22 11.08 10.99 -4.29
C PRO A 22 12.00 10.31 -5.31
N GLN A 23 13.12 9.73 -4.86
CA GLN A 23 14.03 9.00 -5.73
C GLN A 23 13.40 7.68 -6.21
N VAL A 24 12.59 7.04 -5.37
CA VAL A 24 11.88 5.80 -5.74
C VAL A 24 10.89 6.06 -6.87
N ILE A 25 10.06 7.11 -6.77
CA ILE A 25 9.09 7.44 -7.81
C ILE A 25 9.77 7.91 -9.10
N GLN A 26 10.86 8.68 -9.00
CA GLN A 26 11.65 9.09 -10.15
C GLN A 26 12.27 7.88 -10.88
N LYS A 27 12.80 6.92 -10.11
CA LYS A 27 13.50 5.75 -10.67
C LYS A 27 12.54 4.69 -11.21
N TYR A 28 11.48 4.38 -10.46
CA TYR A 28 10.61 3.23 -10.74
C TYR A 28 9.23 3.62 -11.23
N GLY A 29 8.70 4.77 -10.81
CA GLY A 29 7.36 5.23 -11.13
C GLY A 29 6.43 5.36 -9.92
N TYR A 30 5.28 5.98 -10.15
CA TYR A 30 4.29 6.32 -9.15
C TYR A 30 3.37 5.14 -8.78
N PRO A 31 2.93 5.02 -7.52
CA PRO A 31 1.91 4.05 -7.13
C PRO A 31 0.50 4.53 -7.49
N ALA A 32 -0.11 3.98 -8.55
CA ALA A 32 -1.43 4.38 -9.02
C ALA A 32 -2.43 3.22 -9.12
N ILE A 33 -3.73 3.52 -9.09
CA ILE A 33 -4.84 2.57 -9.28
C ILE A 33 -4.87 1.45 -8.23
N SER A 34 -4.15 0.36 -8.46
CA SER A 34 -3.99 -0.73 -7.51
C SER A 34 -2.57 -1.25 -7.62
N LYS A 35 -2.13 -1.97 -6.60
CA LYS A 35 -0.81 -2.59 -6.62
C LYS A 35 -0.62 -3.51 -7.83
N GLU A 36 -1.66 -4.26 -8.16
CA GLU A 36 -1.66 -5.20 -9.28
C GLU A 36 -1.61 -4.47 -10.63
N GLN A 37 -2.49 -3.47 -10.84
CA GLN A 37 -2.51 -2.73 -12.10
C GLN A 37 -1.21 -1.95 -12.31
N SER A 38 -0.67 -1.32 -11.28
CA SER A 38 0.65 -0.67 -11.34
C SER A 38 1.78 -1.65 -11.66
N GLN A 39 1.73 -2.87 -11.11
CA GLN A 39 2.70 -3.91 -11.48
C GLN A 39 2.57 -4.28 -12.95
N TYR A 40 1.36 -4.47 -13.46
CA TYR A 40 1.11 -4.86 -14.85
C TYR A 40 1.54 -3.78 -15.84
N ILE A 41 1.25 -2.51 -15.55
CA ILE A 41 1.72 -1.37 -16.34
C ILE A 41 3.26 -1.32 -16.35
N SER A 42 3.88 -1.42 -15.17
CA SER A 42 5.35 -1.42 -15.06
C SER A 42 5.99 -2.57 -15.83
N GLU A 43 5.42 -3.78 -15.76
CA GLU A 43 5.92 -4.94 -16.49
C GLU A 43 5.73 -4.78 -18.00
N TYR A 44 4.59 -4.27 -18.46
CA TYR A 44 4.36 -3.97 -19.87
C TYR A 44 5.40 -2.97 -20.41
N GLN A 45 5.64 -1.87 -19.69
CA GLN A 45 6.59 -0.83 -20.10
C GLN A 45 8.05 -1.32 -20.14
N ASN A 46 8.45 -2.27 -19.30
CA ASN A 46 9.87 -2.60 -19.09
C ASN A 46 10.27 -4.03 -19.50
N THR A 47 9.33 -4.92 -19.82
CA THR A 47 9.65 -6.31 -20.20
C THR A 47 10.41 -6.37 -21.54
N LYS A 48 11.31 -7.35 -21.67
CA LYS A 48 11.91 -7.76 -22.96
C LYS A 48 11.24 -8.99 -23.57
N SER A 49 10.25 -9.57 -22.88
CA SER A 49 9.52 -10.74 -23.33
C SER A 49 8.22 -10.31 -24.00
N ASP A 50 8.11 -10.59 -25.30
CA ASP A 50 6.89 -10.32 -26.09
C ASP A 50 5.70 -11.11 -25.53
N LYS A 51 5.93 -12.34 -25.06
CA LYS A 51 4.91 -13.13 -24.37
C LYS A 51 4.37 -12.42 -23.13
N LEU A 52 5.23 -11.85 -22.28
CA LEU A 52 4.76 -11.13 -21.09
C LEU A 52 4.06 -9.83 -21.48
N ARG A 53 4.59 -9.11 -22.49
CA ARG A 53 3.97 -7.89 -23.04
C ARG A 53 2.54 -8.18 -23.52
N ASP A 54 2.37 -9.23 -24.32
CA ASP A 54 1.08 -9.71 -24.81
C ASP A 54 0.15 -10.11 -23.66
N ILE A 55 0.62 -10.88 -22.67
CA ILE A 55 -0.20 -11.23 -21.50
C ILE A 55 -0.67 -9.98 -20.75
N ARG A 56 0.18 -8.95 -20.57
CA ARG A 56 -0.23 -7.71 -19.90
C ARG A 56 -1.21 -6.89 -20.72
N TRP A 57 -1.22 -7.03 -22.04
CA TRP A 57 -2.13 -6.31 -22.93
C TRP A 57 -3.45 -7.04 -23.18
N ASN A 58 -3.37 -8.32 -23.57
CA ASN A 58 -4.48 -9.14 -24.05
C ASN A 58 -4.96 -10.15 -23.00
N GLY A 59 -4.14 -10.46 -22.00
CA GLY A 59 -4.40 -11.48 -20.99
C GLY A 59 -3.75 -12.81 -21.36
N ASN A 60 -3.68 -13.71 -20.39
CA ASN A 60 -3.29 -15.10 -20.65
C ASN A 60 -4.42 -15.88 -21.37
N LYS A 61 -4.23 -17.19 -21.59
CA LYS A 61 -5.24 -18.07 -22.22
C LYS A 61 -6.62 -18.11 -21.52
N TYR A 62 -6.74 -17.56 -20.31
CA TYR A 62 -7.98 -17.43 -19.55
C TYR A 62 -8.47 -15.98 -19.46
N GLY A 63 -7.88 -15.05 -20.23
CA GLY A 63 -8.17 -13.62 -20.18
C GLY A 63 -7.68 -12.90 -18.92
N ARG A 64 -6.82 -13.53 -18.11
CA ARG A 64 -6.35 -13.01 -16.81
C ARG A 64 -4.97 -12.38 -16.89
N GLY A 65 -4.65 -11.53 -15.91
CA GLY A 65 -3.32 -10.94 -15.76
C GLY A 65 -3.03 -9.79 -16.72
N LYS A 66 -4.07 -9.12 -17.22
CA LYS A 66 -3.93 -7.95 -18.08
C LYS A 66 -4.17 -6.63 -17.34
N ILE A 67 -3.62 -5.57 -17.91
CA ILE A 67 -4.04 -4.20 -17.59
C ILE A 67 -5.51 -4.09 -18.00
N SER A 68 -6.34 -3.55 -17.11
CA SER A 68 -7.75 -3.30 -17.42
C SER A 68 -7.85 -2.32 -18.59
N GLU A 69 -8.83 -2.52 -19.48
CA GLU A 69 -9.02 -1.64 -20.65
C GLU A 69 -9.11 -0.17 -20.24
N LYS A 70 -9.77 0.11 -19.10
CA LYS A 70 -9.88 1.45 -18.52
C LYS A 70 -8.52 2.12 -18.26
N TRP A 71 -7.46 1.35 -18.01
CA TRP A 71 -6.15 1.87 -17.58
C TRP A 71 -5.04 1.71 -18.61
N LYS A 72 -5.33 1.18 -19.80
CA LYS A 72 -4.31 0.95 -20.84
C LYS A 72 -3.63 2.23 -21.28
N TYR A 73 -4.35 3.35 -21.38
CA TYR A 73 -3.77 4.64 -21.75
C TYR A 73 -2.65 5.11 -20.79
N LEU A 74 -2.60 4.57 -19.56
CA LEU A 74 -1.55 4.92 -18.60
C LEU A 74 -0.16 4.41 -19.00
N VAL A 75 -0.07 3.47 -19.97
CA VAL A 75 1.23 2.96 -20.43
C VAL A 75 2.01 4.01 -21.24
N ASP A 76 1.31 4.97 -21.84
CA ASP A 76 1.85 5.96 -22.77
C ASP A 76 2.06 7.35 -22.11
N LEU A 77 1.92 7.44 -20.78
CA LEU A 77 2.18 8.68 -20.06
C LEU A 77 3.66 9.03 -20.04
N ASP A 78 3.96 10.33 -19.94
CA ASP A 78 5.32 10.86 -19.83
C ASP A 78 6.03 10.47 -18.53
N PHE A 79 5.30 9.92 -17.56
CA PHE A 79 5.84 9.39 -16.31
C PHE A 79 5.48 7.92 -16.09
N LYS A 80 6.33 7.23 -15.33
CA LYS A 80 6.17 5.80 -15.07
C LYS A 80 5.19 5.53 -13.94
N ILE A 81 4.52 4.39 -14.00
CA ILE A 81 3.68 3.85 -12.93
C ILE A 81 4.26 2.52 -12.45
N SER A 82 4.29 2.30 -11.13
CA SER A 82 4.89 1.10 -10.56
C SER A 82 4.46 0.79 -9.12
N ASP A 83 4.53 -0.50 -8.77
CA ASP A 83 4.34 -0.98 -7.40
C ASP A 83 5.63 -1.06 -6.57
N LYS A 84 6.79 -0.77 -7.19
CA LYS A 84 8.12 -0.98 -6.59
C LYS A 84 8.35 -0.15 -5.33
N CYS A 85 7.64 0.96 -5.13
CA CYS A 85 7.75 1.74 -3.89
C CYS A 85 7.44 0.91 -2.65
N CYS A 86 6.47 0.00 -2.70
CA CYS A 86 6.19 -0.90 -1.57
C CYS A 86 7.36 -1.84 -1.28
N THR A 87 8.12 -2.22 -2.30
CA THR A 87 9.29 -3.09 -2.13
C THR A 87 10.44 -2.33 -1.49
N VAL A 88 10.76 -1.15 -2.01
CA VAL A 88 11.87 -0.32 -1.52
C VAL A 88 11.58 0.24 -0.13
N MET A 89 10.40 0.83 0.05
CA MET A 89 10.06 1.58 1.27
C MET A 89 9.65 0.69 2.44
N LYS A 90 9.22 -0.56 2.19
CA LYS A 90 8.63 -1.42 3.25
C LYS A 90 9.24 -2.81 3.30
N LYS A 91 9.20 -3.55 2.19
CA LYS A 91 9.58 -4.98 2.21
C LYS A 91 11.08 -5.20 2.43
N ARG A 92 11.93 -4.46 1.70
CA ARG A 92 13.39 -4.59 1.82
C ARG A 92 13.91 -4.33 3.23
N PRO A 93 13.57 -3.20 3.90
CA PRO A 93 14.02 -2.97 5.27
C PRO A 93 13.52 -4.07 6.23
N ALA A 94 12.25 -4.49 6.12
CA ALA A 94 11.72 -5.59 6.93
C ALA A 94 12.48 -6.91 6.73
N TYR A 95 12.73 -7.32 5.47
CA TYR A 95 13.46 -8.56 5.19
C TYR A 95 14.91 -8.52 5.65
N LYS A 96 15.58 -7.36 5.57
CA LYS A 96 16.93 -7.18 6.13
C LYS A 96 16.92 -7.41 7.64
N TYR A 97 15.94 -6.83 8.34
CA TYR A 97 15.79 -6.98 9.79
C TYR A 97 15.47 -8.42 10.20
N GLU A 98 14.54 -9.08 9.52
CA GLU A 98 14.20 -10.48 9.76
C GLU A 98 15.42 -11.40 9.57
N LYS A 99 16.20 -11.18 8.50
CA LYS A 99 17.41 -11.97 8.26
C LYS A 99 18.47 -11.74 9.33
N ALA A 100 18.64 -10.50 9.79
CA ALA A 100 19.65 -10.15 10.79
C ALA A 100 19.32 -10.67 12.20
N THR A 101 18.03 -10.78 12.53
CA THR A 101 17.56 -11.11 13.89
C THR A 101 17.03 -12.54 14.02
N GLY A 102 16.69 -13.20 12.91
CA GLY A 102 15.97 -14.47 12.91
C GLY A 102 14.51 -14.36 13.35
N LEU A 103 14.00 -13.15 13.61
CA LEU A 103 12.62 -12.92 14.05
C LEU A 103 11.64 -13.06 12.89
N HIS A 104 10.41 -13.46 13.24
CA HIS A 104 9.29 -13.58 12.31
C HIS A 104 8.14 -12.63 12.69
N PRO A 105 7.40 -12.09 11.71
CA PRO A 105 6.44 -11.04 11.97
C PRO A 105 5.11 -11.57 12.53
N ILE A 106 4.58 -10.84 13.51
CA ILE A 106 3.17 -10.86 13.90
C ILE A 106 2.51 -9.65 13.23
N LEU A 107 1.42 -9.88 12.49
CA LEU A 107 0.81 -8.88 11.61
C LEU A 107 -0.66 -8.66 11.98
N GLY A 108 -1.04 -7.39 12.13
CA GLY A 108 -2.42 -6.97 12.42
C GLY A 108 -3.34 -6.88 11.20
N ASN A 109 -3.25 -7.82 10.25
CA ASN A 109 -4.15 -7.82 9.09
C ASN A 109 -5.43 -8.62 9.40
N MET A 110 -6.58 -8.10 9.00
CA MET A 110 -7.88 -8.78 9.08
C MET A 110 -8.27 -9.39 7.73
N SER A 111 -8.94 -10.55 7.78
CA SER A 111 -9.38 -11.27 6.57
C SER A 111 -10.38 -10.45 5.74
N SER A 112 -11.22 -9.67 6.41
CA SER A 112 -12.21 -8.75 5.84
C SER A 112 -11.61 -7.64 4.98
N GLU A 113 -10.33 -7.31 5.13
CA GLU A 113 -9.74 -6.15 4.45
C GLU A 113 -9.40 -6.40 2.97
N SER A 114 -9.36 -7.65 2.50
CA SER A 114 -9.24 -7.95 1.07
C SER A 114 -9.49 -9.43 0.79
N SER A 115 -9.98 -9.76 -0.41
CA SER A 115 -10.16 -11.15 -0.85
C SER A 115 -8.87 -11.97 -0.74
N LYS A 116 -7.70 -11.36 -0.96
CA LYS A 116 -6.41 -12.04 -0.81
C LYS A 116 -6.10 -12.36 0.65
N ARG A 117 -6.42 -11.48 1.60
CA ARG A 117 -6.26 -11.73 3.04
C ARG A 117 -7.23 -12.84 3.48
N HIS A 118 -8.47 -12.81 3.01
CA HIS A 118 -9.46 -13.87 3.25
C HIS A 118 -9.02 -15.24 2.73
N GLN A 119 -8.59 -15.34 1.47
CA GLN A 119 -8.09 -16.60 0.90
C GLN A 119 -6.87 -17.13 1.66
N ASN A 120 -5.94 -16.26 2.06
CA ASN A 120 -4.79 -16.69 2.88
C ASN A 120 -5.23 -17.20 4.26
N TYR A 121 -6.25 -16.60 4.86
CA TYR A 121 -6.81 -17.07 6.13
C TYR A 121 -7.46 -18.44 5.98
N LEU A 122 -8.23 -18.68 4.90
CA LEU A 122 -8.80 -20.00 4.64
C LEU A 122 -7.74 -21.09 4.42
N LEU A 123 -6.59 -20.74 3.85
CA LEU A 123 -5.50 -21.68 3.57
C LEU A 123 -4.62 -21.98 4.80
N TYR A 124 -4.33 -20.98 5.62
CA TYR A 124 -3.30 -21.07 6.67
C TYR A 124 -3.80 -20.74 8.09
N GLY A 125 -5.06 -20.33 8.23
CA GLY A 125 -5.59 -19.77 9.47
C GLY A 125 -4.84 -18.51 9.93
N CYS A 126 -4.77 -18.33 11.25
CA CYS A 126 -4.02 -17.22 11.87
C CYS A 126 -2.50 -17.40 11.77
N ASN A 127 -2.00 -18.65 11.79
CA ASN A 127 -0.59 -18.94 11.96
C ASN A 127 -0.07 -19.79 10.81
N ALA A 128 0.70 -19.17 9.92
CA ALA A 128 1.34 -19.86 8.81
C ALA A 128 2.76 -20.27 9.22
N PHE A 129 2.90 -21.18 10.19
CA PHE A 129 4.21 -21.59 10.72
C PHE A 129 5.04 -22.37 9.70
N ASP A 130 4.40 -23.23 8.91
CA ASP A 130 5.08 -24.07 7.91
C ASP A 130 5.30 -23.36 6.56
N ALA A 131 4.93 -22.08 6.45
CA ALA A 131 5.16 -21.31 5.24
C ALA A 131 6.65 -21.00 5.07
N LYS A 132 7.12 -20.94 3.81
CA LYS A 132 8.52 -20.57 3.47
C LYS A 132 9.03 -19.32 4.20
N ARG A 133 8.13 -18.36 4.44
CA ARG A 133 8.36 -17.24 5.36
C ARG A 133 7.25 -17.29 6.42
N PRO A 134 7.53 -17.82 7.62
CA PRO A 134 6.55 -17.94 8.67
C PRO A 134 5.96 -16.58 9.07
N THR A 135 4.65 -16.52 9.30
CA THR A 135 3.97 -15.31 9.78
C THR A 135 2.80 -15.66 10.69
N SER A 136 2.54 -14.84 11.71
CA SER A 136 1.33 -14.93 12.54
C SER A 136 0.43 -13.71 12.31
N LYS A 137 -0.89 -13.92 12.30
CA LYS A 137 -1.93 -12.91 12.10
C LYS A 137 -3.10 -13.18 13.07
N PRO A 138 -2.89 -12.99 14.39
CA PRO A 138 -3.81 -13.46 15.42
C PRO A 138 -5.21 -12.84 15.30
N ILE A 139 -5.30 -11.61 14.81
CA ILE A 139 -6.58 -10.90 14.66
C ILE A 139 -7.23 -11.09 13.28
N SER A 140 -6.80 -12.07 12.48
CA SER A 140 -7.33 -12.21 11.11
C SER A 140 -8.83 -12.50 11.04
N PHE A 141 -9.42 -13.06 12.08
CA PHE A 141 -10.86 -13.34 12.16
C PHE A 141 -11.69 -12.18 12.71
N TRP A 142 -11.05 -11.10 13.20
CA TRP A 142 -11.74 -9.93 13.74
C TRP A 142 -12.24 -9.02 12.62
N ASN A 143 -13.20 -8.18 12.97
CA ASN A 143 -13.67 -7.04 12.18
C ASN A 143 -13.39 -5.71 12.92
N ASP A 144 -13.74 -4.58 12.28
CA ASP A 144 -13.49 -3.26 12.85
C ASP A 144 -14.23 -3.05 14.19
N SER A 145 -15.44 -3.58 14.37
CA SER A 145 -16.18 -3.51 15.63
C SER A 145 -15.46 -4.25 16.76
N ASP A 146 -14.91 -5.43 16.48
CA ASP A 146 -14.15 -6.19 17.48
C ASP A 146 -12.91 -5.40 17.93
N ILE A 147 -12.24 -4.74 16.98
CA ILE A 147 -11.09 -3.88 17.25
C ILE A 147 -11.49 -2.71 18.17
N TYR A 148 -12.51 -1.94 17.80
CA TYR A 148 -12.94 -0.79 18.61
C TYR A 148 -13.49 -1.21 19.97
N HIS A 149 -14.20 -2.33 20.05
CA HIS A 149 -14.66 -2.88 21.32
C HIS A 149 -13.47 -3.24 22.23
N TYR A 150 -12.46 -3.91 21.70
CA TYR A 150 -11.26 -4.26 22.47
C TYR A 150 -10.46 -3.03 22.92
N LEU A 151 -10.31 -2.02 22.04
CA LEU A 151 -9.62 -0.78 22.39
C LEU A 151 -10.30 -0.08 23.57
N GLY A 152 -11.64 -0.03 23.58
CA GLY A 152 -12.41 0.58 24.66
C GLY A 152 -12.49 -0.26 25.93
N LEU A 153 -12.59 -1.59 25.82
CA LEU A 153 -12.67 -2.50 26.97
C LEU A 153 -11.38 -2.51 27.80
N TYR A 154 -10.24 -2.32 27.15
CA TYR A 154 -8.91 -2.42 27.77
C TYR A 154 -8.13 -1.11 27.75
N ASP A 155 -8.77 0.01 27.43
CA ASP A 155 -8.15 1.34 27.36
C ASP A 155 -6.84 1.36 26.55
N VAL A 156 -6.80 0.62 25.44
CA VAL A 156 -5.59 0.47 24.63
C VAL A 156 -5.34 1.78 23.88
N PRO A 157 -4.18 2.43 24.08
CA PRO A 157 -3.90 3.70 23.43
C PRO A 157 -3.74 3.48 21.92
N TYR A 158 -4.29 4.41 21.13
CA TYR A 158 -4.15 4.42 19.68
C TYR A 158 -3.81 5.82 19.17
N SER A 159 -3.38 5.91 17.90
CA SER A 159 -2.99 7.18 17.32
C SER A 159 -4.20 8.08 17.05
N LYS A 160 -4.13 9.35 17.49
CA LYS A 160 -5.17 10.36 17.25
C LYS A 160 -5.56 10.59 15.78
N ILE A 161 -4.78 10.11 14.82
CA ILE A 161 -5.14 10.17 13.40
C ILE A 161 -6.49 9.50 13.10
N TYR A 162 -6.85 8.46 13.85
CA TYR A 162 -8.11 7.76 13.68
C TYR A 162 -9.32 8.61 14.13
N ASP A 163 -9.10 9.58 15.02
CA ASP A 163 -10.11 10.56 15.44
C ASP A 163 -10.31 11.68 14.41
N MET A 164 -9.42 11.77 13.40
CA MET A 164 -9.46 12.78 12.34
C MET A 164 -10.19 12.30 11.07
N GLY A 165 -10.88 11.16 11.14
CA GLY A 165 -11.65 10.57 10.03
C GLY A 165 -10.88 9.55 9.17
N TYR A 166 -9.60 9.29 9.46
CA TYR A 166 -8.84 8.25 8.77
C TYR A 166 -9.20 6.86 9.32
N ARG A 167 -9.77 5.97 8.50
CA ARG A 167 -10.08 4.59 8.91
C ARG A 167 -8.90 3.63 8.80
N ARG A 168 -8.06 3.83 7.78
CA ARG A 168 -6.84 3.06 7.52
C ARG A 168 -5.73 4.01 7.13
N THR A 169 -4.58 3.85 7.75
CA THR A 169 -3.42 4.72 7.51
C THR A 169 -2.30 3.96 6.81
N GLY A 170 -1.48 4.69 6.07
CA GLY A 170 -0.41 4.13 5.28
C GLY A 170 0.60 5.19 4.87
N CYS A 171 1.24 4.98 3.71
CA CYS A 171 2.10 6.01 3.15
C CYS A 171 1.24 7.18 2.70
N MET A 172 1.56 8.40 3.17
CA MET A 172 0.83 9.62 2.84
C MET A 172 0.83 9.92 1.33
N PHE A 173 1.84 9.43 0.60
CA PHE A 173 2.03 9.69 -0.83
C PHE A 173 1.39 8.63 -1.75
N CYS A 174 0.71 7.62 -1.17
CA CYS A 174 0.22 6.48 -1.92
C CYS A 174 -1.13 6.75 -2.57
N MET A 175 -1.19 6.68 -3.90
CA MET A 175 -2.41 6.84 -4.69
C MET A 175 -3.09 5.50 -5.06
N PHE A 176 -2.65 4.38 -4.48
CA PHE A 176 -3.41 3.13 -4.59
C PHE A 176 -4.80 3.24 -3.97
N GLY A 177 -5.80 2.86 -4.75
CA GLY A 177 -7.20 2.83 -4.38
C GLY A 177 -7.90 4.19 -4.40
N ILE A 178 -7.18 5.29 -4.68
CA ILE A 178 -7.75 6.65 -4.52
C ILE A 178 -9.00 6.89 -5.38
N HIS A 179 -9.02 6.33 -6.59
CA HIS A 179 -10.15 6.40 -7.51
C HIS A 179 -11.40 5.61 -7.09
N MET A 180 -11.32 4.87 -5.97
CA MET A 180 -12.44 4.14 -5.37
C MET A 180 -12.84 4.71 -4.01
N GLU A 181 -12.17 5.75 -3.53
CA GLU A 181 -12.51 6.36 -2.24
C GLU A 181 -13.71 7.27 -2.37
N GLU A 182 -14.55 7.26 -1.35
CA GLU A 182 -15.61 8.25 -1.17
C GLU A 182 -15.02 9.63 -0.93
N LYS A 183 -15.81 10.68 -1.19
CA LYS A 183 -15.42 12.06 -0.91
C LYS A 183 -15.77 12.43 0.54
N PRO A 184 -14.89 13.13 1.27
CA PRO A 184 -13.54 13.53 0.85
C PRO A 184 -12.59 12.31 0.81
N ASN A 185 -11.86 12.16 -0.30
CA ASN A 185 -10.83 11.12 -0.37
C ASN A 185 -9.62 11.49 0.51
N ARG A 186 -8.65 10.59 0.68
CA ARG A 186 -7.52 10.82 1.60
C ARG A 186 -6.69 12.06 1.28
N PHE A 187 -6.58 12.51 0.03
CA PHE A 187 -5.85 13.74 -0.32
C PHE A 187 -6.68 14.98 0.01
N GLN A 188 -7.99 14.96 -0.25
CA GLN A 188 -8.91 16.03 0.16
C GLN A 188 -8.97 16.17 1.68
N LEU A 189 -8.99 15.05 2.40
CA LEU A 189 -8.91 15.04 3.87
C LEU A 189 -7.53 15.52 4.36
N MET A 190 -6.44 15.15 3.67
CA MET A 190 -5.09 15.64 3.97
C MET A 190 -4.97 17.15 3.77
N LYS A 191 -5.66 17.74 2.78
CA LYS A 191 -5.69 19.18 2.57
C LYS A 191 -6.20 19.93 3.81
N GLN A 192 -7.21 19.38 4.48
CA GLN A 192 -7.81 19.96 5.68
C GLN A 192 -6.95 19.71 6.92
N THR A 193 -6.47 18.49 7.08
CA THR A 193 -5.80 18.04 8.31
C THR A 193 -4.29 18.29 8.34
N HIS A 194 -3.65 18.29 7.17
CA HIS A 194 -2.19 18.32 6.99
C HIS A 194 -1.78 19.12 5.72
N PRO A 195 -2.12 20.42 5.64
CA PRO A 195 -1.96 21.21 4.41
C PRO A 195 -0.51 21.29 3.90
N LYS A 196 0.48 21.26 4.79
CA LYS A 196 1.91 21.25 4.38
C LYS A 196 2.27 19.98 3.60
N GLN A 197 1.82 18.82 4.07
CA GLN A 197 2.05 17.53 3.43
C GLN A 197 1.25 17.43 2.13
N TYR A 198 0.02 17.94 2.12
CA TYR A 198 -0.78 18.04 0.91
C TYR A 198 -0.07 18.86 -0.18
N ASN A 199 0.38 20.08 0.15
CA ASN A 199 1.12 20.93 -0.79
C ASN A 199 2.41 20.25 -1.28
N TYR A 200 3.13 19.57 -0.40
CA TYR A 200 4.30 18.78 -0.81
C TYR A 200 3.94 17.69 -1.83
N CYS A 201 2.84 16.96 -1.64
CA CYS A 201 2.37 15.97 -2.60
C CYS A 201 2.05 16.61 -3.96
N MET A 202 1.29 17.70 -3.95
CA MET A 202 0.80 18.33 -5.17
C MET A 202 1.89 19.08 -5.93
N ASP A 203 2.72 19.84 -5.23
CA ASP A 203 3.62 20.83 -5.82
C ASP A 203 5.05 20.32 -5.99
N LYS A 204 5.45 19.28 -5.24
CA LYS A 204 6.84 18.78 -5.23
C LYS A 204 6.95 17.32 -5.63
N LEU A 205 5.98 16.48 -5.26
CA LEU A 205 5.99 15.07 -5.65
C LEU A 205 5.31 14.79 -6.98
N GLY A 206 4.68 15.77 -7.65
CA GLY A 206 3.99 15.54 -8.93
C GLY A 206 2.71 14.70 -8.80
N CYS A 207 2.13 14.57 -7.60
CA CYS A 207 0.89 13.82 -7.42
C CYS A 207 -0.28 14.43 -8.20
N LYS A 208 -0.25 15.76 -8.42
CA LYS A 208 -1.29 16.51 -9.15
C LYS A 208 -1.51 15.95 -10.57
N GLU A 209 -0.44 15.76 -11.31
CA GLU A 209 -0.46 15.25 -12.69
C GLU A 209 -1.04 13.84 -12.75
N LEU A 210 -0.59 12.97 -11.85
CA LEU A 210 -1.10 11.60 -11.78
C LEU A 210 -2.59 11.58 -11.41
N LEU A 211 -3.02 12.33 -10.39
CA LEU A 211 -4.42 12.36 -9.97
C LEU A 211 -5.34 12.88 -11.08
N SER A 212 -4.91 13.94 -11.79
CA SER A 212 -5.59 14.43 -12.99
C SER A 212 -5.65 13.38 -14.10
N SER A 213 -4.57 12.64 -14.36
CA SER A 213 -4.54 11.60 -15.41
C SER A 213 -5.51 10.44 -15.15
N ILE A 214 -5.93 10.23 -13.90
CA ILE A 214 -6.88 9.17 -13.51
C ILE A 214 -8.27 9.72 -13.15
N ASN A 215 -8.55 11.00 -13.46
CA ASN A 215 -9.80 11.69 -13.20
C ASN A 215 -10.24 11.63 -11.73
N VAL A 216 -9.32 11.93 -10.82
CA VAL A 216 -9.58 11.96 -9.37
C VAL A 216 -9.42 13.38 -8.86
N ASP A 217 -10.44 13.88 -8.17
CA ASP A 217 -10.41 15.17 -7.49
C ASP A 217 -9.48 15.15 -6.27
N TYR A 218 -8.87 16.28 -5.92
CA TYR A 218 -7.92 16.38 -4.82
C TYR A 218 -7.96 17.71 -4.07
#